data_AF-A0A849TG63-F1
#
_entry.id   AF-A0A849TG63-F1
#
_cell.length_a   1.000
_cell.length_b   1.000
_cell.length_c   1.000
_cell.angle_alpha   90.00
_cell.angle_beta   90.00
_cell.angle_gamma   90.00
#
_symmetry.space_group_name_H-M   'P 1'
#
loop_
_entity.id
_entity.type
_entity.pdbx_description
1 polymer ?
#
loop_
_entity_poly.entity_id
_entity_poly.type
_entity_poly.pdbx_seq_one_letter_code
_entity_poly.pdbx_strand_id
1 'polypeptide(L)'
;WSAAISVQAKQLGVDAESSKWLIRRHGKRVVEVLQSIEMDKKLAERITPTLPFIYADLLFCACDEMVMHLDDLLRRRLPLLILAKLAEVELRHIAETVAAVMGWDEVMIKSEIKRCLSYP
;
A
#
# COMPACT_ATOMS: atom_id res chain seq x y z
N TRP A 1 -12.65 16.79 12.20
CA TRP A 1 -11.97 15.48 12.28
C TRP A 1 -11.09 15.25 11.04
N SER A 2 -11.63 15.20 9.81
CA SER A 2 -10.83 15.04 8.57
C SER A 2 -9.75 16.11 8.37
N ALA A 3 -10.03 17.38 8.70
CA ALA A 3 -9.05 18.46 8.59
C ALA A 3 -7.79 18.26 9.46
N ALA A 4 -7.93 17.70 10.67
CA ALA A 4 -6.79 17.45 11.54
C ALA A 4 -5.91 16.32 11.00
N ILE A 5 -6.53 15.25 10.47
CA ILE A 5 -5.82 14.16 9.80
C ILE A 5 -5.08 14.66 8.56
N SER A 6 -5.68 15.54 7.76
CA SER A 6 -4.99 16.13 6.60
C SER A 6 -3.75 16.93 7.00
N VAL A 7 -3.81 17.66 8.11
CA VAL A 7 -2.65 18.39 8.64
C VAL A 7 -1.56 17.43 9.10
N GLN A 8 -1.91 16.39 9.86
CA GLN A 8 -0.96 15.38 10.32
C GLN A 8 -0.32 14.62 9.15
N ALA A 9 -1.13 14.16 8.18
CA ALA A 9 -0.65 13.49 6.98
C ALA A 9 0.37 14.36 6.22
N LYS A 10 0.08 15.66 6.07
CA LYS A 10 1.01 16.61 5.44
C LYS A 10 2.32 16.75 6.21
N GLN A 11 2.27 16.79 7.55
CA GLN A 11 3.49 16.84 8.38
C GLN A 11 4.34 15.58 8.23
N LEU A 12 3.70 14.45 7.97
CA LEU A 12 4.35 13.16 7.73
C LEU A 12 4.83 12.97 6.28
N GLY A 13 4.67 13.98 5.42
CA GLY A 13 5.13 13.93 4.02
C GLY A 13 4.14 13.30 3.05
N VAL A 14 2.92 12.96 3.49
CA VAL A 14 1.85 12.46 2.62
C VAL A 14 1.26 13.62 1.84
N ASP A 15 1.15 13.45 0.52
CA ASP A 15 0.55 14.46 -0.34
C ASP A 15 -0.97 14.64 -0.11
N ALA A 16 -1.51 15.76 -0.58
CA ALA A 16 -2.90 16.11 -0.33
C ALA A 16 -3.91 15.16 -0.98
N GLU A 17 -3.59 14.52 -2.10
CA GLU A 17 -4.48 13.57 -2.75
C GLU A 17 -4.49 12.24 -2.01
N SER A 18 -3.32 11.69 -1.70
CA SER A 18 -3.17 10.46 -0.91
C SER A 18 -3.82 10.62 0.45
N SER A 19 -3.65 11.76 1.12
CA SER A 19 -4.34 12.04 2.40
C SER A 19 -5.87 12.00 2.27
N LYS A 20 -6.44 12.65 1.24
CA LYS A 20 -7.90 12.59 0.99
C LYS A 20 -8.34 11.17 0.70
N TRP A 21 -7.53 10.42 -0.04
CA TRP A 21 -7.81 9.05 -0.43
C TRP A 21 -7.84 8.14 0.81
N LEU A 22 -6.81 8.20 1.65
CA LEU A 22 -6.72 7.47 2.93
C LEU A 22 -7.93 7.75 3.84
N ILE A 23 -8.31 9.02 4.00
CA ILE A 23 -9.49 9.40 4.81
C ILE A 23 -10.77 8.79 4.25
N ARG A 24 -10.91 8.74 2.91
CA ARG A 24 -12.09 8.17 2.24
C ARG A 24 -12.19 6.65 2.42
N ARG A 25 -11.06 5.92 2.36
CA ARG A 25 -11.06 4.46 2.49
C ARG A 25 -11.06 3.98 3.93
N HIS A 26 -10.13 4.48 4.72
CA HIS A 26 -9.88 3.96 6.07
C HIS A 26 -10.74 4.65 7.12
N GLY A 27 -11.34 5.80 6.79
CA GLY A 27 -12.11 6.58 7.74
C GLY A 27 -11.30 6.74 9.02
N LYS A 28 -11.88 6.35 10.17
CA LYS A 28 -11.26 6.48 11.49
C LYS A 28 -9.90 5.78 11.62
N ARG A 29 -9.66 4.72 10.84
CA ARG A 29 -8.45 3.90 10.89
C ARG A 29 -7.24 4.52 10.21
N VAL A 30 -7.44 5.66 9.53
CA VAL A 30 -6.33 6.45 8.97
C VAL A 30 -5.28 6.82 10.02
N VAL A 31 -5.67 6.93 11.30
CA VAL A 31 -4.74 7.22 12.40
C VAL A 31 -3.70 6.10 12.54
N GLU A 32 -4.11 4.83 12.39
CA GLU A 32 -3.20 3.68 12.44
C GLU A 32 -2.21 3.72 11.26
N VAL A 33 -2.69 4.08 10.06
CA VAL A 33 -1.83 4.26 8.87
C VAL A 33 -0.79 5.37 9.10
N LEU A 34 -1.21 6.50 9.67
CA LEU A 34 -0.31 7.62 9.99
C LEU A 34 0.72 7.24 11.06
N GLN A 35 0.35 6.43 12.05
CA GLN A 35 1.28 5.92 13.06
C GLN A 35 2.36 5.02 12.44
N SER A 36 2.02 4.18 11.45
CA SER A 36 3.02 3.41 10.71
C SER A 36 4.02 4.31 9.98
N ILE A 37 3.55 5.43 9.42
CA ILE A 37 4.42 6.43 8.76
C ILE A 37 5.31 7.16 9.77
N GLU A 38 4.84 7.39 11.00
CA GLU A 38 5.67 7.94 12.08
C GLU A 38 6.83 7.01 12.43
N MET A 39 6.64 5.69 12.36
CA MET A 39 7.68 4.70 12.59
C MET A 39 8.64 4.57 11.40
N ASP A 40 8.13 4.59 10.16
CA ASP A 40 8.93 4.62 8.95
C ASP A 40 8.39 5.65 7.94
N LYS A 41 9.09 6.78 7.85
CA LYS A 41 8.71 7.90 6.97
C LYS A 41 8.70 7.53 5.49
N LYS A 42 9.42 6.49 5.08
CA LYS A 42 9.40 6.03 3.69
C LYS A 42 8.03 5.50 3.28
N LEU A 43 7.22 5.07 4.25
CA LEU A 43 5.86 4.59 3.99
C LEU A 43 4.90 5.70 3.52
N ALA A 44 5.27 6.98 3.67
CA ALA A 44 4.54 8.10 3.11
C ALA A 44 4.66 8.20 1.58
N GLU A 45 5.66 7.53 0.98
CA GLU A 45 5.91 7.60 -0.45
C GLU A 45 4.81 6.91 -1.25
N ARG A 46 4.50 7.48 -2.41
CA ARG A 46 3.57 6.87 -3.37
C ARG A 46 4.21 5.61 -3.96
N ILE A 47 3.43 4.54 -4.07
CA ILE A 47 3.84 3.29 -4.73
C ILE A 47 4.08 3.55 -6.22
N THR A 48 3.16 4.30 -6.83
CA THR A 48 3.27 4.76 -8.23
C THR A 48 3.02 6.26 -8.28
N PRO A 49 3.80 7.04 -9.04
CA PRO A 49 3.65 8.49 -9.09
C PRO A 49 2.26 8.94 -9.61
N THR A 50 1.64 8.13 -10.46
CA THR A 50 0.36 8.40 -11.14
C THR A 50 -0.87 8.15 -10.26
N LEU A 51 -0.75 7.43 -9.15
CA LEU A 51 -1.87 7.07 -8.28
C LEU A 51 -1.65 7.57 -6.84
N PRO A 52 -2.72 7.96 -6.13
CA PRO A 52 -2.64 8.45 -4.75
C PRO A 52 -2.56 7.29 -3.72
N PHE A 53 -1.82 6.23 -4.05
CA PHE A 53 -1.62 5.07 -3.17
C PHE A 53 -0.20 5.10 -2.61
N ILE A 54 -0.08 4.94 -1.29
CA ILE A 54 1.20 4.99 -0.57
C ILE A 54 1.54 3.63 0.06
N TYR A 55 2.82 3.39 0.36
CA TYR A 55 3.27 2.14 0.96
C TYR A 55 2.64 1.88 2.34
N ALA A 56 2.35 2.91 3.12
CA ALA A 56 1.66 2.75 4.40
C ALA A 56 0.26 2.12 4.24
N ASP A 57 -0.47 2.49 3.19
CA ASP A 57 -1.79 1.94 2.87
C ASP A 57 -1.69 0.44 2.51
N LEU A 58 -0.71 0.12 1.67
CA LEU A 58 -0.41 -1.24 1.25
C LEU A 58 -0.11 -2.15 2.44
N LEU A 59 0.81 -1.75 3.31
CA LEU A 59 1.19 -2.53 4.49
C LEU A 59 0.06 -2.63 5.50
N PHE A 60 -0.70 -1.55 5.69
CA PHE A 60 -1.86 -1.56 6.56
C PHE A 60 -2.90 -2.59 6.10
N CYS A 61 -3.23 -2.61 4.80
CA CYS A 61 -4.12 -3.60 4.23
C CYS A 61 -3.56 -5.03 4.34
N ALA A 62 -2.24 -5.20 4.16
CA ALA A 62 -1.59 -6.51 4.30
C ALA A 62 -1.69 -7.06 5.74
N CYS A 63 -1.42 -6.23 6.74
CA CYS A 63 -1.47 -6.62 8.16
C CYS A 63 -2.88 -6.90 8.65
N ASP A 64 -3.85 -6.05 8.30
CA ASP A 64 -5.15 -6.07 8.94
C ASP A 64 -6.13 -7.08 8.33
N GLU A 65 -6.07 -7.31 7.02
CA GLU A 65 -7.14 -8.01 6.31
C GLU A 65 -6.85 -9.50 6.07
N MET A 66 -5.87 -10.09 6.77
CA MET A 66 -5.42 -11.48 6.59
C MET A 66 -5.12 -11.82 5.13
N VAL A 67 -4.45 -10.91 4.43
CA VAL A 67 -4.20 -11.08 3.01
C VAL A 67 -3.15 -12.17 2.79
N MET A 68 -3.57 -13.31 2.26
CA MET A 68 -2.68 -14.45 2.00
C MET A 68 -1.90 -14.33 0.68
N HIS A 69 -2.35 -13.47 -0.24
CA HIS A 69 -1.79 -13.36 -1.59
C HIS A 69 -1.69 -11.91 -2.07
N LEU A 70 -0.64 -11.61 -2.82
CA LEU A 70 -0.37 -10.26 -3.35
C LEU A 70 -1.43 -9.81 -4.36
N ASP A 71 -2.00 -10.75 -5.12
CA ASP A 71 -3.02 -10.43 -6.13
C ASP A 71 -4.33 -9.95 -5.49
N ASP A 72 -4.74 -10.53 -4.36
CA ASP A 72 -5.92 -10.12 -3.61
C ASP A 72 -5.73 -8.71 -3.05
N LEU A 73 -4.53 -8.44 -2.50
CA LEU A 73 -4.14 -7.10 -2.02
C LEU A 73 -4.25 -6.07 -3.14
N LEU A 74 -3.60 -6.31 -4.28
CA LEU A 74 -3.45 -5.33 -5.37
C LEU A 74 -4.66 -5.22 -6.31
N ARG A 75 -5.68 -6.07 -6.15
CA ARG A 75 -6.93 -6.00 -6.93
C ARG A 75 -8.12 -5.58 -6.09
N ARG A 76 -8.28 -6.13 -4.88
CA ARG A 76 -9.49 -5.94 -4.06
C ARG A 76 -9.27 -4.91 -2.96
N ARG A 77 -8.09 -4.91 -2.34
CA ARG A 77 -7.79 -4.04 -1.18
C ARG A 77 -7.03 -2.77 -1.56
N LEU A 78 -6.36 -2.77 -2.70
CA LEU A 78 -5.73 -1.58 -3.25
C LEU A 78 -5.78 -1.81 -4.76
N PRO A 79 -6.77 -1.26 -5.50
CA PRO A 79 -7.03 -1.62 -6.90
C PRO A 79 -5.97 -1.08 -7.87
N LEU A 80 -4.70 -1.30 -7.54
CA LEU A 80 -3.52 -0.78 -8.20
C LEU A 80 -3.29 -1.49 -9.53
N LEU A 81 -3.51 -2.81 -9.57
CA LEU A 81 -3.50 -3.59 -10.82
C LEU A 81 -4.67 -3.29 -11.76
N ILE A 82 -5.76 -2.70 -11.24
CA ILE A 82 -6.92 -2.29 -12.06
C ILE A 82 -6.69 -0.89 -12.63
N LEU A 83 -6.09 0.00 -11.83
CA LEU A 83 -5.91 1.41 -12.18
C LEU A 83 -4.60 1.69 -12.92
N ALA A 84 -3.58 0.84 -12.78
CA ALA A 84 -2.30 0.96 -13.46
C ALA A 84 -1.76 -0.41 -13.90
N LYS A 85 -1.02 -0.41 -15.01
CA LYS A 85 -0.19 -1.54 -15.40
C LYS A 85 1.16 -1.42 -14.73
N LEU A 86 1.45 -2.33 -13.80
CA LEU A 86 2.74 -2.41 -13.15
C LEU A 86 3.71 -3.24 -13.98
N ALA A 87 4.95 -2.78 -14.06
CA ALA A 87 6.05 -3.60 -14.55
C ALA A 87 6.40 -4.69 -13.52
N GLU A 88 7.06 -5.75 -13.97
CA GLU A 88 7.54 -6.83 -13.08
C GLU A 88 8.46 -6.29 -11.98
N VAL A 89 9.29 -5.28 -12.30
CA VAL A 89 10.17 -4.62 -11.32
C VAL A 89 9.40 -3.92 -10.21
N GLU A 90 8.29 -3.23 -10.56
CA GLU A 90 7.44 -2.56 -9.56
C GLU A 90 6.71 -3.59 -8.71
N LEU A 91 6.14 -4.62 -9.34
CA LEU A 91 5.49 -5.74 -8.63
C LEU A 91 6.46 -6.42 -7.66
N ARG A 92 7.71 -6.61 -8.07
CA ARG A 92 8.75 -7.17 -7.23
C ARG A 92 9.03 -6.30 -6.01
N HIS A 93 9.18 -4.99 -6.19
CA HIS A 93 9.43 -4.07 -5.08
C HIS A 93 8.27 -4.07 -4.06
N ILE A 94 7.04 -4.08 -4.55
CA ILE A 94 5.83 -4.19 -3.73
C ILE A 94 5.81 -5.54 -2.99
N ALA A 95 6.09 -6.65 -3.68
CA ALA A 95 6.12 -7.98 -3.10
C ALA A 95 7.18 -8.11 -2.00
N GLU A 96 8.39 -7.58 -2.22
CA GLU A 96 9.48 -7.55 -1.24
C GLU A 96 9.10 -6.73 0.00
N THR A 97 8.41 -5.59 -0.20
CA THR A 97 7.92 -4.74 0.89
C THR A 97 6.88 -5.47 1.75
N VAL A 98 5.91 -6.14 1.11
CA VAL A 98 4.88 -6.93 1.81
C VAL A 98 5.50 -8.16 2.48
N ALA A 99 6.45 -8.82 1.81
CA ALA A 99 7.14 -9.99 2.33
C ALA A 99 7.89 -9.72 3.63
N ALA A 100 8.51 -8.53 3.77
CA ALA A 100 9.19 -8.14 5.00
C ALA A 100 8.27 -8.12 6.22
N VAL A 101 6.98 -7.85 6.01
CA VAL A 101 5.97 -7.79 7.07
C VAL A 101 5.27 -9.15 7.25
N MET A 102 5.01 -9.85 6.15
CA MET A 102 4.30 -11.15 6.15
C MET A 102 5.21 -12.36 6.42
N GLY A 103 6.54 -12.17 6.40
CA GLY A 103 7.52 -13.25 6.57
C GLY A 103 7.62 -14.19 5.36
N TRP A 104 7.38 -13.68 4.14
CA TRP A 104 7.48 -14.48 2.93
C TRP A 104 8.94 -14.68 2.51
N ASP A 105 9.23 -15.87 1.97
CA ASP A 105 10.54 -16.17 1.41
C ASP A 105 10.62 -15.78 -0.09
N GLU A 106 11.84 -15.81 -0.65
CA GLU A 106 12.09 -15.47 -2.05
C GLU A 106 11.30 -16.36 -3.03
N VAL A 107 10.99 -17.60 -2.65
CA VAL A 107 10.21 -18.53 -3.47
C VAL A 107 8.75 -18.08 -3.53
N MET A 108 8.18 -17.72 -2.39
CA MET A 108 6.83 -17.21 -2.27
C MET A 108 6.69 -15.88 -3.02
N ILE A 109 7.63 -14.94 -2.84
CA ILE A 109 7.67 -13.66 -3.57
C ILE A 109 7.57 -13.88 -5.08
N LYS A 110 8.41 -14.76 -5.65
CA LYS A 110 8.39 -15.07 -7.09
C LYS A 110 7.06 -15.69 -7.52
N SER A 111 6.49 -16.57 -6.70
CA SER A 111 5.21 -17.22 -7.00
C SER A 111 4.05 -16.22 -7.04
N GLU A 112 4.04 -15.26 -6.11
CA GLU A 112 3.04 -14.20 -6.00
C GLU A 112 3.15 -13.20 -7.15
N ILE A 113 4.37 -12.78 -7.51
CA ILE A 113 4.61 -11.92 -8.69
C ILE A 113 4.10 -12.61 -9.96
N LYS A 114 4.43 -13.89 -10.16
CA LYS A 114 3.96 -14.66 -11.32
C LYS A 114 2.45 -14.77 -11.33
N ARG A 115 1.80 -14.93 -10.18
CA ARG A 115 0.34 -14.94 -10.07
C ARG A 115 -0.24 -13.59 -10.50
N CYS A 116 0.29 -12.47 -10.00
CA CYS A 116 -0.12 -11.12 -10.41
C CYS A 116 0.00 -10.89 -11.93
N LEU A 117 1.07 -11.40 -12.56
CA LEU A 117 1.30 -11.29 -14.01
C LEU A 117 0.43 -12.23 -14.86
N SER A 118 0.04 -13.39 -14.30
CA SER A 118 -0.73 -14.41 -15.02
C SER A 118 -2.20 -14.05 -15.22
N TYR A 119 -2.73 -13.13 -14.42
CA TYR A 119 -4.09 -12.64 -14.54
C TYR A 119 -4.05 -11.27 -15.26
N PRO A 120 -4.64 -11.15 -16.47
CA PRO A 120 -4.79 -9.86 -17.15
C PRO A 120 -5.83 -8.93 -16.49
#